data_AF-A0AA37L0W6-F1
#
_entry.id   AF-A0AA37L0W6-F1
#
_cell.length_a   1.000
_cell.length_b   1.000
_cell.length_c   1.000
_cell.angle_alpha   90.00
_cell.angle_beta   90.00
_cell.angle_gamma   90.00
#
_symmetry.space_group_name_H-M   'P 1'
#
loop_
_entity.id
_entity.type
_entity.pdbx_description
1 polymer ?
#
loop_
_entity_poly.entity_id
_entity_poly.type
_entity_poly.pdbx_seq_one_letter_code
_entity_poly.pdbx_strand_id
1 'polypeptide(L)'
;MGNNSLSIEEYRLLKVFLDLEFKLYAPKYPTTPQETPSQFLEKIEATSLANAKKGLQMALNDFVEETANWTPEAIAAADARFAAAGAFTLSEVRRRYSKKYLQIIKRGLIRSETEYCLLKGIADGGGIEPGATEGQQIEAMLAAFEAKIMKD
;
A
#
# COMPACT_ATOMS: atom_id res chain seq x y z
N MET A 1 -5.93 7.93 18.28
CA MET A 1 -5.49 7.62 16.89
C MET A 1 -6.75 7.68 16.04
N GLY A 2 -6.75 8.52 15.00
CA GLY A 2 -7.97 8.91 14.29
C GLY A 2 -8.73 7.70 13.74
N ASN A 3 -9.96 7.53 14.20
CA ASN A 3 -10.91 6.56 13.67
C ASN A 3 -11.43 7.12 12.34
N ASN A 4 -10.61 7.13 11.29
CA ASN A 4 -11.06 7.44 9.95
C ASN A 4 -11.81 6.21 9.44
N SER A 5 -13.12 6.18 9.70
CA SER A 5 -14.02 5.25 9.02
C SER A 5 -13.82 5.43 7.53
N LEU A 6 -13.35 4.38 6.87
CA LEU A 6 -13.11 4.32 5.43
C LEU A 6 -14.36 4.84 4.70
N SER A 7 -14.25 5.89 3.88
CA SER A 7 -15.42 6.45 3.20
C SER A 7 -16.03 5.42 2.25
N ILE A 8 -17.30 5.61 1.85
CA ILE A 8 -17.95 4.68 0.90
C ILE A 8 -17.20 4.69 -0.45
N GLU A 9 -16.72 5.84 -0.87
CA GLU A 9 -15.96 5.96 -2.12
C GLU A 9 -14.61 5.24 -2.05
N GLU A 10 -13.84 5.48 -0.98
CA GLU A 10 -12.59 4.77 -0.75
C GLU A 10 -12.81 3.26 -0.66
N TYR A 11 -13.90 2.82 -0.01
CA TYR A 11 -14.23 1.40 0.10
C TYR A 11 -14.48 0.77 -1.28
N ARG A 12 -15.19 1.47 -2.18
CA ARG A 12 -15.41 1.00 -3.56
C ARG A 12 -14.10 0.92 -4.34
N LEU A 13 -13.27 1.96 -4.28
CA LEU A 13 -11.97 1.98 -4.99
C LEU A 13 -11.01 0.92 -4.46
N LEU A 14 -10.98 0.69 -3.15
CA LEU A 14 -10.14 -0.33 -2.54
C LEU A 14 -10.61 -1.76 -2.80
N LYS A 15 -11.91 -1.98 -3.08
CA LYS A 15 -12.38 -3.28 -3.62
C LYS A 15 -11.80 -3.57 -4.99
N VAL A 16 -11.74 -2.57 -5.88
CA VAL A 16 -11.14 -2.72 -7.21
C VAL A 16 -9.65 -3.02 -7.09
N PHE A 17 -8.95 -2.30 -6.19
CA PHE A 17 -7.56 -2.58 -5.86
C PHE A 17 -7.36 -4.04 -5.41
N LEU A 18 -8.20 -4.54 -4.50
CA LEU A 18 -8.08 -5.90 -3.96
C LEU A 18 -8.26 -6.98 -5.04
N ASP A 19 -9.16 -6.78 -6.00
CA ASP A 19 -9.30 -7.71 -7.13
C ASP A 19 -8.10 -7.68 -8.08
N LEU A 20 -7.48 -6.52 -8.28
CA LEU A 20 -6.28 -6.38 -9.10
C LEU A 20 -5.06 -7.02 -8.42
N GLU A 21 -4.94 -6.84 -7.11
CA GLU A 21 -3.96 -7.51 -6.27
C GLU A 21 -4.10 -9.03 -6.37
N PHE A 22 -5.30 -9.56 -6.16
CA PHE A 22 -5.55 -10.99 -6.20
C PHE A 22 -5.15 -11.62 -7.54
N LYS A 23 -5.33 -10.91 -8.66
CA LYS A 23 -4.88 -11.37 -9.98
C LYS A 23 -3.36 -11.54 -10.10
N LEU A 24 -2.55 -10.86 -9.28
CA LEU A 24 -1.10 -11.08 -9.22
C LEU A 24 -0.76 -12.49 -8.68
N TYR A 25 -1.65 -13.07 -7.85
CA TYR A 25 -1.46 -14.34 -7.17
C TYR A 25 -2.33 -15.48 -7.72
N ALA A 26 -3.45 -15.17 -8.39
CA ALA A 26 -4.40 -16.13 -8.93
C ALA A 26 -3.79 -17.30 -9.74
N PRO A 27 -2.72 -17.14 -10.56
CA PRO A 27 -2.12 -18.31 -11.22
C PRO A 27 -1.38 -19.28 -10.27
N LYS A 28 -1.07 -18.89 -9.02
CA LYS A 28 -0.34 -19.71 -8.05
C LYS A 28 -1.23 -20.58 -7.15
N TYR A 29 -2.50 -20.20 -6.97
CA TYR A 29 -3.44 -20.93 -6.12
C TYR A 29 -4.78 -21.08 -6.84
N PRO A 30 -5.18 -22.30 -7.26
CA PRO A 30 -6.52 -22.49 -7.79
C PRO A 30 -7.53 -22.18 -6.69
N THR A 31 -8.20 -21.03 -6.78
CA THR A 31 -9.13 -20.59 -5.75
C THR A 31 -10.46 -21.30 -5.93
N THR A 32 -10.78 -22.14 -4.96
CA THR A 32 -12.13 -22.68 -4.76
C THR A 32 -12.64 -22.07 -3.46
N PRO A 33 -13.69 -21.24 -3.47
CA PRO A 33 -14.51 -20.84 -4.63
C PRO A 33 -13.81 -19.83 -5.57
N GLN A 34 -14.29 -19.75 -6.82
CA GLN A 34 -13.77 -18.90 -7.91
C GLN A 34 -14.06 -17.39 -7.74
N GLU A 35 -14.57 -16.98 -6.58
CA GLU A 35 -15.04 -15.62 -6.37
C GLU A 35 -13.87 -14.67 -6.14
N THR A 36 -13.99 -13.46 -6.66
CA THR A 36 -13.01 -12.41 -6.37
C THR A 36 -13.18 -11.91 -4.93
N PRO A 37 -12.12 -11.37 -4.30
CA PRO A 37 -12.26 -10.78 -2.97
C PRO A 37 -13.37 -9.73 -2.86
N SER A 38 -13.60 -8.92 -3.89
CA SER A 38 -14.68 -7.94 -3.90
C SER A 38 -16.08 -8.58 -3.84
N GLN A 39 -16.30 -9.71 -4.53
CA GLN A 39 -17.55 -10.47 -4.49
C GLN A 39 -17.79 -11.08 -3.10
N PHE A 40 -16.72 -11.54 -2.44
CA PHE A 40 -16.82 -11.99 -1.06
C PHE A 40 -17.19 -10.85 -0.11
N LEU A 41 -16.59 -9.67 -0.27
CA LEU A 41 -16.92 -8.48 0.52
C LEU A 41 -18.38 -8.02 0.30
N GLU A 42 -18.93 -8.13 -0.91
CA GLU A 42 -20.33 -7.79 -1.20
C GLU A 42 -21.33 -8.63 -0.41
N LYS A 43 -21.04 -9.91 -0.22
CA LYS A 43 -21.88 -10.79 0.61
C LYS A 43 -21.87 -10.38 2.08
N ILE A 44 -20.71 -9.97 2.60
CA ILE A 44 -20.59 -9.46 3.96
C ILE A 44 -21.32 -8.11 4.06
N GLU A 45 -21.15 -7.23 3.09
CA GLU A 45 -21.78 -5.91 3.02
C GLU A 45 -23.31 -5.99 3.07
N ALA A 46 -23.91 -6.98 2.41
CA ALA A 46 -25.35 -7.23 2.45
C ALA A 46 -25.89 -7.48 3.88
N THR A 47 -25.02 -7.87 4.81
CA THR A 47 -25.36 -8.07 6.23
C THR A 47 -24.82 -6.96 7.14
N SER A 48 -23.60 -6.47 6.87
CA SER A 48 -22.91 -5.46 7.66
C SER A 48 -21.78 -4.81 6.87
N LEU A 49 -22.02 -3.58 6.40
CA LEU A 49 -20.98 -2.75 5.78
C LEU A 49 -19.78 -2.51 6.71
N ALA A 50 -20.01 -2.40 8.03
CA ALA A 50 -18.94 -2.20 9.00
C ALA A 50 -17.99 -3.42 9.04
N ASN A 51 -18.54 -4.64 8.99
CA ASN A 51 -17.72 -5.86 8.95
C ASN A 51 -17.00 -6.00 7.61
N ALA A 52 -17.65 -5.65 6.50
CA ALA A 52 -17.01 -5.65 5.19
C ALA A 52 -15.80 -4.69 5.14
N LYS A 53 -15.98 -3.46 5.64
CA LYS A 53 -14.87 -2.49 5.77
C LYS A 53 -13.73 -2.99 6.64
N LYS A 54 -14.04 -3.66 7.75
CA LYS A 54 -13.03 -4.28 8.62
C LYS A 54 -12.25 -5.38 7.89
N GLY A 55 -12.95 -6.27 7.17
CA GLY A 55 -12.32 -7.33 6.38
C GLY A 55 -11.40 -6.77 5.29
N LEU A 56 -11.86 -5.74 4.57
CA LEU A 56 -11.04 -5.03 3.59
C LEU A 56 -9.78 -4.43 4.24
N GLN A 57 -9.92 -3.77 5.39
CA GLN A 57 -8.77 -3.21 6.09
C GLN A 57 -7.76 -4.28 6.54
N MET A 58 -8.22 -5.46 6.92
CA MET A 58 -7.34 -6.59 7.23
C MET A 58 -6.56 -7.03 5.98
N ALA A 59 -7.25 -7.27 4.86
CA ALA A 59 -6.61 -7.67 3.61
C ALA A 59 -5.59 -6.63 3.11
N LEU A 60 -5.89 -5.33 3.24
CA LEU A 60 -4.95 -4.26 2.90
C LEU A 60 -3.70 -4.27 3.78
N ASN A 61 -3.84 -4.54 5.08
CA ASN A 61 -2.69 -4.65 5.97
C ASN A 61 -1.82 -5.85 5.60
N ASP A 62 -2.42 -7.02 5.36
CA ASP A 62 -1.71 -8.23 4.97
C ASP A 62 -0.90 -7.98 3.68
N PHE A 63 -1.53 -7.39 2.68
CA PHE A 63 -0.88 -7.07 1.41
C PHE A 63 0.27 -6.06 1.56
N VAL A 64 0.09 -5.03 2.39
CA VAL A 64 1.14 -4.05 2.66
C VAL A 64 2.32 -4.67 3.41
N GLU A 65 2.06 -5.64 4.30
CA GLU A 65 3.10 -6.40 5.00
C GLU A 65 3.85 -7.34 4.06
N GLU A 66 3.14 -8.12 3.24
CA GLU A 66 3.74 -9.04 2.26
C GLU A 66 4.65 -8.33 1.27
N THR A 67 4.23 -7.14 0.85
CA THR A 67 4.95 -6.41 -0.18
C THR A 67 6.04 -5.48 0.40
N ALA A 68 6.19 -5.37 1.73
CA ALA A 68 7.09 -4.40 2.38
C ALA A 68 8.57 -4.46 1.92
N ASN A 69 9.02 -5.60 1.38
CA ASN A 69 10.39 -5.83 0.92
C ASN A 69 10.54 -5.82 -0.61
N TRP A 70 9.49 -5.49 -1.35
CA TRP A 70 9.56 -5.37 -2.81
C TRP A 70 10.52 -4.26 -3.21
N THR A 71 11.24 -4.48 -4.32
CA THR A 71 12.13 -3.46 -4.87
C THR A 71 11.35 -2.30 -5.48
N PRO A 72 11.93 -1.10 -5.57
CA PRO A 72 11.28 0.06 -6.19
C PRO A 72 10.74 -0.21 -7.60
N GLU A 73 11.43 -1.02 -8.41
CA GLU A 73 11.01 -1.38 -9.77
C GLU A 73 9.74 -2.24 -9.77
N ALA A 74 9.63 -3.18 -8.81
CA ALA A 74 8.44 -4.00 -8.65
C ALA A 74 7.24 -3.14 -8.20
N ILE A 75 7.48 -2.12 -7.38
CA ILE A 75 6.45 -1.14 -6.98
C ILE A 75 5.97 -0.36 -8.19
N ALA A 76 6.89 0.23 -8.95
CA ALA A 76 6.56 1.02 -10.13
C ALA A 76 5.76 0.20 -11.16
N ALA A 77 6.11 -1.08 -11.35
CA ALA A 77 5.38 -1.97 -12.23
C ALA A 77 3.95 -2.28 -11.73
N ALA A 78 3.75 -2.44 -10.42
CA ALA A 78 2.42 -2.62 -9.83
C ALA A 78 1.59 -1.34 -9.91
N ASP A 79 2.19 -0.19 -9.57
CA ASP A 79 1.55 1.12 -9.62
C ASP A 79 1.05 1.44 -11.03
N ALA A 80 1.86 1.20 -12.06
CA ALA A 80 1.45 1.40 -13.45
C ALA A 80 0.22 0.55 -13.83
N ARG A 81 0.16 -0.71 -13.36
CA ARG A 81 -0.98 -1.60 -13.62
C ARG A 81 -2.24 -1.12 -12.90
N PHE A 82 -2.11 -0.71 -11.65
CA PHE A 82 -3.26 -0.28 -10.84
C PHE A 82 -3.80 1.08 -11.30
N ALA A 83 -2.89 2.02 -11.63
CA ALA A 83 -3.26 3.31 -12.21
C ALA A 83 -3.99 3.16 -13.55
N ALA A 84 -3.53 2.26 -14.44
CA ALA A 84 -4.20 1.98 -15.71
C ALA A 84 -5.62 1.41 -15.53
N ALA A 85 -5.91 0.81 -14.37
CA ALA A 85 -7.22 0.30 -14.01
C ALA A 85 -8.08 1.32 -13.23
N GLY A 86 -7.59 2.54 -13.00
CA GLY A 86 -8.29 3.58 -12.24
C GLY A 86 -8.44 3.27 -10.75
N ALA A 87 -7.60 2.39 -10.21
CA ALA A 87 -7.57 2.04 -8.79
C ALA A 87 -6.46 2.80 -8.05
N PHE A 88 -6.47 2.71 -6.72
CA PHE A 88 -5.32 3.15 -5.92
C PHE A 88 -4.04 2.44 -6.34
N THR A 89 -2.92 3.15 -6.35
CA THR A 89 -1.60 2.53 -6.56
C THR A 89 -1.15 1.80 -5.30
N LEU A 90 -0.20 0.87 -5.43
CA LEU A 90 0.41 0.19 -4.29
C LEU A 90 1.12 1.20 -3.39
N SER A 91 1.78 2.19 -3.97
CA SER A 91 2.43 3.27 -3.23
C SER A 91 1.44 4.09 -2.39
N GLU A 92 0.27 4.43 -2.94
CA GLU A 92 -0.79 5.11 -2.19
C GLU A 92 -1.32 4.24 -1.04
N VAL A 93 -1.59 2.96 -1.29
CA VAL A 93 -2.06 2.03 -0.25
C VAL A 93 -1.02 1.87 0.85
N ARG A 94 0.27 1.72 0.52
CA ARG A 94 1.35 1.62 1.50
C ARG A 94 1.48 2.89 2.34
N ARG A 95 1.44 4.06 1.72
CA ARG A 95 1.50 5.34 2.44
C ARG A 95 0.39 5.44 3.49
N ARG A 96 -0.83 5.04 3.12
CA ARG A 96 -2.03 5.19 3.96
C ARG A 96 -2.16 4.11 5.04
N TYR A 97 -1.79 2.87 4.73
CA TYR A 97 -2.13 1.71 5.56
C TYR A 97 -0.91 0.99 6.16
N SER A 98 0.32 1.26 5.71
CA SER A 98 1.52 0.63 6.29
C SER A 98 1.83 1.19 7.68
N LYS A 99 1.65 0.37 8.71
CA LYS A 99 2.13 0.69 10.07
C LYS A 99 3.63 1.00 10.09
N LYS A 100 4.41 0.24 9.30
CA LYS A 100 5.86 0.43 9.21
C LYS A 100 6.20 1.79 8.62
N TYR A 101 5.55 2.20 7.53
CA TYR A 101 5.68 3.54 6.97
C TYR A 101 5.39 4.61 8.01
N LEU A 102 4.22 4.55 8.66
CA LEU A 102 3.81 5.54 9.67
C LEU A 102 4.80 5.62 10.84
N GLN A 103 5.38 4.49 11.24
CA GLN A 103 6.43 4.44 12.27
C GLN A 103 7.72 5.10 11.80
N ILE A 104 8.13 4.88 10.54
CA ILE A 104 9.34 5.49 9.97
C ILE A 104 9.17 7.01 9.87
N ILE A 105 8.05 7.48 9.31
CA ILE A 105 7.74 8.92 9.20
C ILE A 105 7.73 9.59 10.58
N LYS A 106 7.05 8.98 11.55
CA LYS A 106 7.03 9.49 12.93
C LYS A 106 8.42 9.55 13.55
N ARG A 107 9.28 8.59 13.22
CA ARG A 107 10.65 8.50 13.75
C ARG A 107 11.62 9.43 13.03
N GLY A 108 11.39 9.74 11.76
CA GLY A 108 12.26 10.63 10.97
C GLY A 108 13.62 10.04 10.63
N LEU A 109 13.79 8.71 10.64
CA LEU A 109 15.08 8.07 10.36
C LEU A 109 14.91 6.66 9.77
N ILE A 110 15.70 6.36 8.73
CA ILE A 110 15.85 5.04 8.11
C ILE A 110 16.92 4.24 8.86
N ARG A 111 16.61 3.00 9.23
CA ARG A 111 17.48 2.11 10.00
C ARG A 111 17.97 0.89 9.24
N SER A 112 17.32 0.56 8.12
CA SER A 112 17.68 -0.60 7.31
C SER A 112 17.37 -0.36 5.84
N GLU A 113 18.01 -1.16 4.99
CA GLU A 113 17.75 -1.18 3.55
C GLU A 113 16.28 -1.45 3.23
N THR A 114 15.61 -2.31 4.00
CA THR A 114 14.17 -2.54 3.83
C THR A 114 13.33 -1.27 4.04
N GLU A 115 13.67 -0.47 5.06
CA GLU A 115 12.98 0.81 5.29
C GLU A 115 13.30 1.82 4.19
N TYR A 116 14.53 1.79 3.67
CA TYR A 116 14.93 2.58 2.50
C TYR A 116 14.09 2.21 1.27
N CYS A 117 14.01 0.93 0.90
CA CYS A 117 13.22 0.47 -0.25
C CYS A 117 11.73 0.83 -0.10
N LEU A 118 11.17 0.69 1.10
CA LEU A 118 9.77 1.06 1.37
C LEU A 118 9.52 2.56 1.11
N LEU A 119 10.36 3.44 1.66
CA LEU A 119 10.24 4.88 1.48
C LEU A 119 10.49 5.30 0.04
N LYS A 120 11.52 4.73 -0.59
CA LYS A 120 11.90 5.02 -1.98
C LYS A 120 10.78 4.62 -2.94
N GLY A 121 10.20 3.43 -2.76
CA GLY A 121 9.05 2.99 -3.55
C GLY A 121 7.84 3.93 -3.43
N ILE A 122 7.52 4.40 -2.22
CA ILE A 122 6.41 5.35 -2.01
C ILE A 122 6.70 6.72 -2.65
N ALA A 123 7.94 7.22 -2.52
CA ALA A 123 8.36 8.49 -3.11
C ALA A 123 8.32 8.47 -4.64
N ASP A 124 8.83 7.39 -5.25
CA ASP A 124 8.91 7.25 -6.70
C ASP A 124 7.56 6.87 -7.33
N GLY A 125 6.70 6.16 -6.59
CA GLY A 125 5.40 5.66 -7.07
C GLY A 125 4.25 6.68 -7.04
N GLY A 126 4.55 7.96 -6.82
CA GLY A 126 3.56 9.03 -6.90
C GLY A 126 2.53 9.03 -5.76
N GLY A 127 2.78 8.28 -4.68
CA GLY A 127 1.91 8.27 -3.50
C GLY A 127 1.93 9.57 -2.70
N ILE A 128 2.78 10.54 -3.10
CA ILE A 128 3.01 11.81 -2.41
C ILE A 128 2.74 12.96 -3.37
N GLU A 129 1.94 13.94 -2.91
CA GLU A 129 1.69 15.16 -3.66
C GLU A 129 2.99 15.96 -3.86
N PRO A 130 3.25 16.46 -5.07
CA PRO A 130 4.43 17.29 -5.33
C PRO A 130 4.52 18.48 -4.37
N GLY A 131 5.67 18.64 -3.71
CA GLY A 131 5.91 19.74 -2.76
C GLY A 131 5.31 19.54 -1.36
N ALA A 132 4.67 18.40 -1.08
CA ALA A 132 4.20 18.10 0.26
C ALA A 132 5.38 18.03 1.27
N THR A 133 5.16 18.53 2.48
CA THR A 133 6.15 18.47 3.58
C THR A 133 6.59 17.03 3.87
N GLU A 134 5.67 16.07 3.75
CA GLU A 134 5.98 14.65 3.87
C GLU A 134 6.97 14.17 2.80
N GLY A 135 6.85 14.65 1.56
CA GLY A 135 7.80 14.36 0.48
C GLY A 135 9.20 14.88 0.79
N GLN A 136 9.30 16.14 1.24
CA GLN A 136 10.57 16.74 1.65
C GLN A 136 11.23 15.97 2.82
N GLN A 137 10.41 15.52 3.78
CA GLN A 137 10.89 14.71 4.89
C GLN A 137 11.48 13.38 4.40
N ILE A 138 10.81 12.73 3.45
CA ILE A 138 11.24 11.44 2.90
C ILE A 138 12.52 11.60 2.07
N GLU A 139 12.60 12.62 1.23
CA GLU A 139 13.81 12.97 0.48
C GLU A 139 15.01 13.17 1.41
N ALA A 140 14.84 13.94 2.49
CA ALA A 140 15.89 14.15 3.48
C ALA A 140 16.34 12.86 4.17
N MET A 141 15.39 11.98 4.52
CA MET A 141 15.68 10.68 5.12
C MET A 141 16.42 9.74 4.17
N LEU A 142 16.04 9.70 2.89
CA LEU A 142 16.68 8.89 1.85
C LEU A 142 18.12 9.35 1.63
N ALA A 143 18.31 10.66 1.42
CA ALA A 143 19.64 11.25 1.22
C ALA A 143 20.59 11.00 2.41
N ALA A 144 20.08 11.10 3.64
CA ALA A 144 20.87 10.83 4.84
C ALA A 144 21.31 9.35 4.94
N PHE A 145 20.47 8.42 4.51
CA PHE A 145 20.79 6.99 4.51
C PHE A 145 21.83 6.65 3.42
N GLU A 146 21.65 7.18 2.20
CA GLU A 146 22.59 7.01 1.08
C GLU A 146 23.99 7.55 1.42
N ALA A 147 24.06 8.74 2.02
CA ALA A 147 25.32 9.35 2.45
C ALA A 147 26.06 8.54 3.53
N LYS A 148 25.34 7.70 4.29
CA LYS A 148 25.95 6.78 5.27
C LYS A 148 26.58 5.58 4.58
N ILE A 149 25.86 4.96 3.62
CA ILE A 149 26.35 3.81 2.86
C ILE A 149 27.60 4.16 2.04
N MET A 150 27.66 5.37 1.47
CA MET A 150 28.81 5.81 0.67
C MET A 150 30.09 6.11 1.48
N LYS A 151 30.03 6.09 2.82
CA LYS A 151 31.16 6.37 3.71
C LYS A 151 31.74 5.12 4.37
N ASP A 152 31.06 3.99 4.24
CA ASP A 152 31.50 2.67 4.71
C ASP A 152 32.17 1.89 3.56
#